data_AF-A0A7S1TTQ2-F1
#
_entry.id   AF-A0A7S1TTQ2-F1
#
_cell.length_a   1.000
_cell.length_b   1.000
_cell.length_c   1.000
_cell.angle_alpha   90.00
_cell.angle_beta   90.00
_cell.angle_gamma   90.00
#
_symmetry.space_group_name_H-M   'P 1'
#
loop_
_entity.id
_entity.type
_entity.pdbx_description
1 polymer ?
#
loop_
_entity_poly.entity_id
_entity_poly.type
_entity_poly.pdbx_seq_one_letter_code
_entity_poly.pdbx_strand_id
1 'polypeptide(L)'
;NCLRERERAAAAAAAEGDRPGLKRQKGWKKEAKAAFRKKRRLALRRAAAAEDESDESDEEEDPDLLKAPEAAPAAPAAPPAKEARLGRFNAGQRVLTVGDGDLSFSRSLAEHLRGVDLVATTYEPPERLRAVYPNFADTAAALADGGAEVRHGVDAADLELGEAAPFDRIVWNFPCVAVASDADPEEGTNRDGQLTELASNKALLSAFFTACKARLRDGGEVHVSHKTKAPFSFWNIPEIAEGANLSEK
;
A
#
# COMPACT_ATOMS: atom_id res chain seq x y z
N ASN A 1 13.92 -40.36 42.87
CA ASN A 1 14.41 -39.21 43.68
C ASN A 1 14.84 -38.00 42.85
N CYS A 2 15.16 -38.11 41.54
CA CYS A 2 15.66 -36.95 40.76
C CYS A 2 14.55 -36.05 40.15
N LEU A 3 13.35 -36.59 39.87
CA LEU A 3 12.24 -35.82 39.29
C LEU A 3 11.55 -34.89 40.29
N ARG A 4 11.35 -35.34 41.54
CA ARG A 4 10.70 -34.52 42.59
C ARG A 4 11.57 -33.36 43.09
N GLU A 5 12.90 -33.48 42.99
CA GLU A 5 13.81 -32.39 43.32
C GLU A 5 13.81 -31.29 42.25
N ARG A 6 13.65 -31.66 40.97
CA ARG A 6 13.50 -30.69 39.87
C ARG A 6 12.17 -29.93 39.92
N GLU A 7 11.08 -30.60 40.28
CA GLU A 7 9.78 -29.95 40.46
C GLU A 7 9.77 -28.98 41.65
N ARG A 8 10.47 -29.30 42.75
CA ARG A 8 10.64 -28.39 43.89
C ARG A 8 11.53 -27.19 43.58
N ALA A 9 12.56 -27.36 42.75
CA ALA A 9 13.42 -26.26 42.30
C ALA A 9 12.68 -25.29 41.35
N ALA A 10 11.80 -25.80 40.49
CA ALA A 10 10.97 -24.98 39.60
C ALA A 10 9.89 -24.19 40.37
N ALA A 11 9.30 -24.78 41.41
CA ALA A 11 8.30 -24.11 42.25
C ALA A 11 8.91 -22.99 43.13
N ALA A 12 10.16 -23.13 43.57
CA ALA A 12 10.84 -22.10 44.36
C ALA A 12 11.24 -20.87 43.52
N ALA A 13 11.58 -21.05 42.24
CA ALA A 13 11.93 -19.95 41.33
C ALA A 13 10.72 -19.09 40.91
N ALA A 14 9.50 -19.58 41.09
CA ALA A 14 8.27 -18.85 40.78
C ALA A 14 7.80 -17.91 41.92
N ALA A 15 8.35 -18.04 43.13
CA ALA A 15 7.89 -17.32 44.32
C ALA A 15 8.66 -16.01 44.60
N GLU A 16 9.84 -15.80 44.00
CA GLU A 16 10.67 -14.62 44.26
C GLU A 16 10.55 -13.60 43.14
N GLY A 17 9.40 -12.91 43.13
CA GLY A 17 9.16 -11.77 42.27
C GLY A 17 9.82 -10.52 42.83
N ASP A 18 10.87 -10.04 42.15
CA ASP A 18 11.17 -8.61 42.13
C ASP A 18 11.55 -8.19 40.69
N ARG A 19 10.68 -7.44 40.03
CA ARG A 19 10.91 -6.87 38.69
C ARG A 19 10.76 -5.35 38.74
N PRO A 20 11.86 -4.58 38.84
CA PRO A 20 11.84 -3.17 38.56
C PRO A 20 11.80 -2.97 37.03
N GLY A 21 10.63 -2.68 36.44
CA GLY A 21 10.58 -2.47 34.99
C GLY A 21 9.29 -1.96 34.36
N LEU A 22 8.16 -1.97 35.08
CA LEU A 22 6.86 -1.69 34.44
C LEU A 22 6.57 -0.20 34.14
N LYS A 23 7.42 0.73 34.61
CA LYS A 23 7.20 2.18 34.42
C LYS A 23 7.81 2.77 33.15
N ARG A 24 8.81 2.13 32.51
CA ARG A 24 9.49 2.66 31.30
C ARG A 24 8.77 2.37 29.99
N GLN A 25 7.96 1.31 29.90
CA GLN A 25 7.27 0.94 28.64
C GLN A 25 6.02 1.79 28.32
N LYS A 26 5.37 2.42 29.32
CA LYS A 26 4.17 3.26 29.09
C LYS A 26 4.49 4.68 28.60
N GLY A 27 5.72 5.18 28.79
CA GLY A 27 6.15 6.51 28.36
C GLY A 27 6.32 6.63 26.84
N TRP A 28 7.03 5.68 26.24
CA TRP A 28 7.33 5.63 24.80
C TRP A 28 6.06 5.68 23.91
N LYS A 29 5.00 4.94 24.27
CA LYS A 29 3.74 4.95 23.49
C LYS A 29 3.04 6.32 23.54
N LYS A 30 3.15 7.06 24.64
CA LYS A 30 2.62 8.43 24.76
C LYS A 30 3.46 9.42 23.97
N GLU A 31 4.78 9.31 24.04
CA GLU A 31 5.72 10.16 23.31
C GLU A 31 5.62 9.97 21.78
N ALA A 32 5.51 8.73 21.30
CA ALA A 32 5.30 8.43 19.88
C ALA A 32 3.96 9.00 19.36
N LYS A 33 2.88 8.89 20.15
CA LYS A 33 1.57 9.44 19.80
C LYS A 33 1.56 10.98 19.82
N ALA A 34 2.31 11.60 20.74
CA ALA A 34 2.50 13.05 20.78
C ALA A 34 3.35 13.55 19.61
N ALA A 35 4.41 12.84 19.24
CA ALA A 35 5.25 13.14 18.09
C ALA A 35 4.47 13.05 16.77
N PHE A 36 3.61 12.03 16.61
CA PHE A 36 2.74 11.90 15.45
C PHE A 36 1.73 13.06 15.35
N ARG A 37 1.07 13.43 16.46
CA ARG A 37 0.17 14.60 16.51
C ARG A 37 0.89 15.91 16.16
N LYS A 38 2.13 16.09 16.65
CA LYS A 38 2.95 17.26 16.35
C LYS A 38 3.34 17.32 14.87
N LYS A 39 3.74 16.18 14.26
CA LYS A 39 4.03 16.08 12.82
C LYS A 39 2.79 16.38 11.97
N ARG A 40 1.62 15.83 12.34
CA ARG A 40 0.36 16.07 11.62
C ARG A 40 -0.08 17.53 11.69
N ARG A 41 0.05 18.18 12.86
CA ARG A 41 -0.27 19.61 13.02
C ARG A 41 0.68 20.52 12.23
N LEU A 42 1.96 20.16 12.11
CA LEU A 42 2.93 20.90 11.30
C LEU A 42 2.64 20.77 9.81
N ALA A 43 2.22 19.58 9.35
CA ALA A 43 1.80 19.37 7.96
C ALA A 43 0.55 20.17 7.62
N LEU A 44 -0.47 20.17 8.49
CA LEU A 44 -1.69 20.97 8.29
C LEU A 44 -1.40 22.48 8.29
N ARG A 45 -0.50 22.96 9.15
CA ARG A 45 -0.07 24.37 9.14
C ARG A 45 0.71 24.76 7.87
N ARG A 46 1.49 23.84 7.31
CA ARG A 46 2.22 24.07 6.05
C ARG A 46 1.29 24.08 4.85
N ALA A 47 0.23 23.28 4.87
CA ALA A 47 -0.82 23.31 3.85
C ALA A 47 -1.61 24.63 3.91
N ALA A 48 -2.04 25.05 5.10
CA ALA A 48 -2.78 26.31 5.27
C ALA A 48 -1.96 27.55 4.89
N ALA A 49 -0.64 27.56 5.15
CA ALA A 49 0.23 28.67 4.76
C ALA A 49 0.55 28.70 3.25
N ALA A 50 0.30 27.62 2.51
CA ALA A 50 0.47 27.57 1.06
C ALA A 50 -0.78 28.04 0.30
N GLU A 51 -1.93 28.15 0.98
CA GLU A 51 -3.19 28.63 0.41
C GLU A 51 -3.40 30.14 0.63
N ASP A 52 -2.54 30.79 1.43
CA ASP A 52 -2.64 32.23 1.80
C ASP A 52 -1.70 33.12 0.95
N GLU A 53 -1.03 32.56 -0.07
CA GLU A 53 -0.01 33.26 -0.89
C GLU A 53 -0.40 33.40 -2.37
N SER A 54 -1.70 33.50 -2.67
CA SER A 54 -2.18 33.70 -4.06
C SER A 54 -3.36 34.65 -4.22
N ASP A 55 -3.46 35.71 -3.42
CA ASP A 55 -4.51 36.73 -3.62
C ASP A 55 -4.01 38.14 -3.28
N GLU A 56 -3.38 38.80 -4.26
CA GLU A 56 -3.21 40.26 -4.28
C GLU A 56 -2.80 40.72 -5.69
N SER A 57 -3.78 41.20 -6.46
CA SER A 57 -3.56 42.28 -7.44
C SER A 57 -4.88 42.99 -7.73
N ASP A 58 -5.00 44.19 -7.18
CA ASP A 58 -6.12 45.13 -7.31
C ASP A 58 -6.35 45.61 -8.75
N GLU A 59 -7.61 45.97 -9.00
CA GLU A 59 -8.16 46.57 -10.22
C GLU A 59 -7.62 47.99 -10.49
N GLU A 60 -7.33 48.30 -11.76
CA GLU A 60 -7.58 49.64 -12.34
C GLU A 60 -8.06 49.48 -13.80
N GLU A 61 -9.32 49.83 -14.06
CA GLU A 61 -9.90 49.99 -15.40
C GLU A 61 -9.61 51.40 -15.92
N ASP A 62 -9.01 51.52 -17.11
CA ASP A 62 -8.98 52.74 -17.93
C ASP A 62 -9.79 52.49 -19.21
N PRO A 63 -10.89 53.22 -19.46
CA PRO A 63 -11.75 53.00 -20.61
C PRO A 63 -11.23 53.75 -21.84
N ASP A 64 -11.47 53.15 -22.99
CA ASP A 64 -11.34 53.73 -24.33
C ASP A 64 -9.96 53.63 -24.98
N LEU A 65 -9.76 52.59 -25.81
CA LEU A 65 -9.17 52.74 -27.14
C LEU A 65 -9.56 51.53 -28.01
N LEU A 66 -10.67 51.67 -28.71
CA LEU A 66 -11.05 50.81 -29.84
C LEU A 66 -9.96 50.84 -30.94
N LYS A 67 -9.22 49.75 -31.08
CA LYS A 67 -8.56 49.39 -32.35
C LYS A 67 -8.40 47.88 -32.46
N ALA A 68 -9.14 47.26 -33.38
CA ALA A 68 -8.96 45.88 -33.76
C ALA A 68 -7.59 45.68 -34.44
N PRO A 69 -6.74 44.73 -34.00
CA PRO A 69 -5.63 44.27 -34.79
C PRO A 69 -5.97 42.97 -35.54
N GLU A 70 -5.53 43.00 -36.78
CA GLU A 70 -5.44 41.95 -37.79
C GLU A 70 -4.97 40.59 -37.24
N ALA A 71 -5.53 39.50 -37.79
CA ALA A 71 -5.29 38.13 -37.34
C ALA A 71 -3.79 37.75 -37.39
N ALA A 72 -3.21 37.53 -36.22
CA ALA A 72 -1.88 36.96 -36.06
C ALA A 72 -1.87 35.46 -36.45
N PRO A 73 -0.76 34.93 -37.00
CA PRO A 73 -0.65 33.51 -37.33
C PRO A 73 -0.74 32.66 -36.07
N ALA A 74 -1.46 31.53 -36.15
CA ALA A 74 -1.67 30.60 -35.05
C ALA A 74 -0.34 30.24 -34.36
N ALA A 75 -0.30 30.45 -33.04
CA ALA A 75 0.82 30.06 -32.20
C ALA A 75 1.10 28.55 -32.37
N PRO A 76 2.38 28.12 -32.37
CA PRO A 76 2.70 26.70 -32.40
C PRO A 76 2.08 26.01 -31.20
N ALA A 77 1.44 24.85 -31.45
CA ALA A 77 0.81 24.04 -30.42
C ALA A 77 1.78 23.84 -29.24
N ALA A 78 1.28 24.06 -28.02
CA ALA A 78 2.04 23.85 -26.81
C ALA A 78 2.68 22.45 -26.82
N PRO A 79 3.94 22.31 -26.35
CA PRO A 79 4.56 21.00 -26.24
C PRO A 79 3.66 20.07 -25.44
N PRO A 80 3.56 18.77 -25.79
CA PRO A 80 2.71 17.84 -25.06
C PRO A 80 3.06 17.89 -23.57
N ALA A 81 2.04 18.02 -22.73
CA ALA A 81 2.21 18.07 -21.29
C ALA A 81 3.12 16.92 -20.84
N LYS A 82 4.17 17.25 -20.09
CA LYS A 82 5.15 16.29 -19.57
C LYS A 82 4.37 15.19 -18.83
N GLU A 83 4.43 13.95 -19.32
CA GLU A 83 3.67 12.82 -18.77
C GLU A 83 3.80 12.81 -17.24
N ALA A 84 2.68 12.85 -16.52
CA ALA A 84 2.72 12.71 -15.07
C ALA A 84 3.28 11.32 -14.75
N ARG A 85 4.36 11.27 -13.97
CA ARG A 85 5.00 10.02 -13.53
C ARG A 85 5.08 10.01 -12.02
N LEU A 86 4.77 8.85 -11.44
CA LEU A 86 4.95 8.56 -10.03
C LEU A 86 5.83 7.31 -9.91
N GLY A 87 7.14 7.51 -9.76
CA GLY A 87 8.10 6.41 -9.68
C GLY A 87 8.10 5.55 -10.95
N ARG A 88 7.61 4.30 -10.84
CA ARG A 88 7.50 3.33 -11.93
C ARG A 88 6.17 3.38 -12.69
N PHE A 89 5.28 4.28 -12.28
CA PHE A 89 3.95 4.46 -12.84
C PHE A 89 3.86 5.75 -13.66
N ASN A 90 3.12 5.71 -14.76
CA ASN A 90 2.90 6.83 -15.66
C ASN A 90 1.40 7.03 -15.91
N ALA A 91 1.00 8.27 -16.20
CA ALA A 91 -0.33 8.55 -16.71
C ALA A 91 -0.59 7.75 -18.00
N GLY A 92 -1.83 7.27 -18.18
CA GLY A 92 -2.23 6.43 -19.32
C GLY A 92 -1.94 4.93 -19.17
N GLN A 93 -1.23 4.51 -18.12
CA GLN A 93 -1.09 3.09 -17.82
C GLN A 93 -2.36 2.53 -17.19
N ARG A 94 -2.65 1.26 -17.50
CA ARG A 94 -3.62 0.44 -16.77
C ARG A 94 -2.92 -0.33 -15.66
N VAL A 95 -3.34 -0.09 -14.42
CA VAL A 95 -2.71 -0.63 -13.21
C VAL A 95 -3.71 -1.48 -12.43
N LEU A 96 -3.28 -2.67 -12.04
CA LEU A 96 -3.97 -3.54 -11.08
C LEU A 96 -3.25 -3.48 -9.74
N THR A 97 -3.95 -3.19 -8.65
CA THR A 97 -3.44 -3.40 -7.29
C THR A 97 -4.10 -4.62 -6.68
N VAL A 98 -3.29 -5.53 -6.14
CA VAL A 98 -3.71 -6.83 -5.60
C VAL A 98 -3.60 -6.81 -4.09
N GLY A 99 -4.68 -7.21 -3.41
CA GLY A 99 -4.71 -7.36 -1.96
C GLY A 99 -4.49 -6.04 -1.20
N ASP A 100 -4.93 -4.91 -1.75
CA ASP A 100 -4.77 -3.59 -1.12
C ASP A 100 -5.80 -3.38 -0.01
N GLY A 101 -5.55 -4.00 1.15
CA GLY A 101 -6.49 -4.15 2.26
C GLY A 101 -7.40 -2.94 2.54
N ASP A 102 -6.84 -1.80 2.97
CA ASP A 102 -7.61 -0.58 3.26
C ASP A 102 -7.76 0.38 2.06
N LEU A 103 -7.29 -0.05 0.88
CA LEU A 103 -7.28 0.67 -0.39
C LEU A 103 -6.44 1.96 -0.39
N SER A 104 -5.65 2.22 0.65
CA SER A 104 -4.94 3.49 0.81
C SER A 104 -3.82 3.67 -0.22
N PHE A 105 -3.15 2.58 -0.63
CA PHE A 105 -2.13 2.62 -1.68
C PHE A 105 -2.76 3.01 -3.02
N SER A 106 -3.86 2.34 -3.38
CA SER A 106 -4.63 2.62 -4.60
C SER A 106 -5.13 4.05 -4.64
N ARG A 107 -5.68 4.55 -3.53
CA ARG A 107 -6.13 5.94 -3.42
C ARG A 107 -4.98 6.91 -3.63
N SER A 108 -3.84 6.69 -2.99
CA SER A 108 -2.66 7.53 -3.17
C SER A 108 -2.18 7.52 -4.63
N LEU A 109 -2.22 6.38 -5.31
CA LEU A 109 -1.83 6.27 -6.72
C LEU A 109 -2.79 7.08 -7.61
N ALA A 110 -4.11 6.93 -7.43
CA ALA A 110 -5.12 7.66 -8.20
C ALA A 110 -5.04 9.18 -7.99
N GLU A 111 -4.83 9.63 -6.75
CA GLU A 111 -4.75 11.07 -6.43
C GLU A 111 -3.53 11.75 -7.07
N HIS A 112 -2.38 11.05 -7.14
CA HIS A 112 -1.11 11.62 -7.59
C HIS A 112 -0.81 11.35 -9.07
N LEU A 113 -1.50 10.39 -9.69
CA LEU A 113 -1.30 10.00 -11.08
C LEU A 113 -2.60 10.15 -11.87
N ARG A 114 -3.01 11.40 -12.11
CA ARG A 114 -4.23 11.69 -12.88
C ARG A 114 -4.15 11.01 -14.26
N GLY A 115 -5.23 10.34 -14.66
CA GLY A 115 -5.32 9.63 -15.94
C GLY A 115 -4.74 8.20 -15.93
N VAL A 116 -4.47 7.63 -14.74
CA VAL A 116 -4.25 6.18 -14.61
C VAL A 116 -5.59 5.43 -14.71
N ASP A 117 -5.62 4.33 -15.46
CA ASP A 117 -6.75 3.39 -15.47
C ASP A 117 -6.50 2.37 -14.35
N LEU A 118 -7.14 2.58 -13.19
CA LEU A 118 -6.86 1.83 -11.97
C LEU A 118 -7.96 0.83 -11.64
N VAL A 119 -7.57 -0.43 -11.48
CA VAL A 119 -8.38 -1.49 -10.87
C VAL A 119 -7.76 -1.84 -9.52
N ALA A 120 -8.47 -1.55 -8.44
CA ALA A 120 -8.04 -1.83 -7.08
C ALA A 120 -8.77 -3.04 -6.50
N THR A 121 -8.02 -4.01 -5.95
CA THR A 121 -8.62 -5.26 -5.48
C THR A 121 -8.24 -5.61 -4.05
N THR A 122 -9.21 -6.20 -3.33
CA THR A 122 -9.02 -6.77 -2.00
C THR A 122 -9.39 -8.24 -1.98
N TYR A 123 -8.73 -9.02 -1.13
CA TYR A 123 -9.08 -10.42 -0.91
C TYR A 123 -10.32 -10.56 0.00
N GLU A 124 -10.35 -9.84 1.10
CA GLU A 124 -11.45 -9.93 2.07
C GLU A 124 -12.74 -9.27 1.53
N PRO A 125 -13.92 -9.73 1.97
CA PRO A 125 -15.18 -9.11 1.63
C PRO A 125 -15.36 -7.76 2.35
N PRO A 126 -16.18 -6.84 1.80
CA PRO A 126 -16.36 -5.48 2.34
C PRO A 126 -16.77 -5.44 3.82
N GLU A 127 -17.55 -6.40 4.29
CA GLU A 127 -18.03 -6.49 5.68
C GLU A 127 -16.85 -6.65 6.64
N ARG A 128 -15.88 -7.51 6.30
CA ARG A 128 -14.68 -7.72 7.11
C ARG A 128 -13.75 -6.51 7.03
N LEU A 129 -13.60 -5.91 5.85
CA LEU A 129 -12.76 -4.72 5.66
C LEU A 129 -13.25 -3.53 6.48
N ARG A 130 -14.57 -3.27 6.53
CA ARG A 130 -15.16 -2.22 7.38
C ARG A 130 -14.91 -2.46 8.88
N ALA A 131 -14.88 -3.73 9.31
CA ALA A 131 -14.61 -4.08 10.70
C ALA A 131 -13.14 -3.89 11.07
N VAL A 132 -12.21 -4.19 10.15
CA VAL A 132 -10.76 -4.13 10.39
C VAL A 132 -10.20 -2.72 10.17
N TYR A 133 -10.72 -1.98 9.18
CA TYR A 133 -10.19 -0.71 8.73
C TYR A 133 -11.24 0.40 8.85
N PRO A 134 -11.14 1.29 9.86
CA PRO A 134 -12.14 2.32 10.11
C PRO A 134 -12.39 3.28 8.93
N ASN A 135 -11.38 3.54 8.11
CA ASN A 135 -11.46 4.48 6.99
C ASN A 135 -11.77 3.80 5.65
N PHE A 136 -11.98 2.48 5.62
CA PHE A 136 -12.11 1.74 4.37
C PHE A 136 -13.28 2.23 3.50
N ALA A 137 -14.43 2.53 4.10
CA ALA A 137 -15.60 3.00 3.36
C ALA A 137 -15.32 4.33 2.64
N ASP A 138 -14.68 5.27 3.33
CA ASP A 138 -14.33 6.59 2.77
C ASP A 138 -13.26 6.45 1.67
N THR A 139 -12.27 5.57 1.86
CA THR A 139 -11.23 5.31 0.85
C THR A 139 -11.82 4.67 -0.40
N ALA A 140 -12.69 3.67 -0.25
CA ALA A 140 -13.36 3.00 -1.37
C ALA A 140 -14.27 3.97 -2.14
N ALA A 141 -15.03 4.81 -1.44
CA ALA A 141 -15.87 5.83 -2.06
C ALA A 141 -15.03 6.85 -2.86
N ALA A 142 -13.95 7.36 -2.27
CA ALA A 142 -13.07 8.31 -2.97
C ALA A 142 -12.43 7.72 -4.24
N LEU A 143 -12.11 6.42 -4.24
CA LEU A 143 -11.61 5.72 -5.43
C LEU A 143 -12.68 5.61 -6.52
N ALA A 144 -13.89 5.20 -6.15
CA ALA A 144 -15.01 5.09 -7.09
C ALA A 144 -15.38 6.46 -7.69
N ASP A 145 -15.45 7.51 -6.87
CA ASP A 145 -15.70 8.89 -7.31
C ASP A 145 -14.58 9.40 -8.24
N GLY A 146 -13.35 8.93 -8.03
CA GLY A 146 -12.19 9.19 -8.88
C GLY A 146 -12.14 8.39 -10.18
N GLY A 147 -13.13 7.53 -10.44
CA GLY A 147 -13.22 6.70 -11.64
C GLY A 147 -12.39 5.41 -11.59
N ALA A 148 -11.82 5.04 -10.45
CA ALA A 148 -11.15 3.76 -10.27
C ALA A 148 -12.17 2.64 -10.07
N GLU A 149 -11.89 1.47 -10.63
CA GLU A 149 -12.69 0.27 -10.40
C GLU A 149 -12.23 -0.42 -9.11
N VAL A 150 -13.15 -0.71 -8.19
CA VAL A 150 -12.85 -1.42 -6.93
C VAL A 150 -13.52 -2.79 -6.94
N ARG A 151 -12.75 -3.86 -6.71
CA ARG A 151 -13.25 -5.25 -6.63
C ARG A 151 -12.85 -5.89 -5.31
N HIS A 152 -13.69 -6.79 -4.82
CA HIS A 152 -13.48 -7.51 -3.56
C HIS A 152 -13.58 -9.01 -3.79
N GLY A 153 -12.97 -9.82 -2.91
CA GLY A 153 -12.97 -11.28 -3.06
C GLY A 153 -12.01 -11.79 -4.14
N VAL A 154 -11.02 -10.98 -4.57
CA VAL A 154 -10.08 -11.38 -5.62
C VAL A 154 -8.92 -12.14 -5.00
N ASP A 155 -8.79 -13.43 -5.35
CA ASP A 155 -7.64 -14.24 -4.95
C ASP A 155 -6.42 -13.90 -5.82
N ALA A 156 -5.28 -13.71 -5.16
CA ALA A 156 -4.03 -13.43 -5.85
C ALA A 156 -3.49 -14.66 -6.60
N ALA A 157 -3.87 -15.88 -6.18
CA ALA A 157 -3.41 -17.11 -6.80
C ALA A 157 -4.02 -17.38 -8.18
N ASP A 158 -5.19 -16.80 -8.48
CA ASP A 158 -5.90 -16.99 -9.76
C ASP A 158 -6.15 -15.67 -10.53
N LEU A 159 -6.22 -14.53 -9.85
CA LEU A 159 -6.58 -13.24 -10.41
C LEU A 159 -7.83 -13.32 -11.31
N GLU A 160 -8.91 -13.89 -10.78
CA GLU A 160 -10.21 -13.93 -11.45
C GLU A 160 -10.81 -12.51 -11.61
N LEU A 161 -10.55 -11.92 -12.77
CA LEU A 161 -10.96 -10.56 -13.13
C LEU A 161 -11.96 -10.53 -14.30
N GLY A 162 -12.58 -11.65 -14.64
CA GLY A 162 -13.50 -11.76 -15.78
C GLY A 162 -12.84 -11.28 -17.08
N GLU A 163 -13.59 -10.50 -17.86
CA GLU A 163 -13.18 -9.95 -19.16
C GLU A 163 -12.35 -8.65 -19.06
N ALA A 164 -11.74 -8.37 -17.91
CA ALA A 164 -10.86 -7.21 -17.76
C ALA A 164 -9.70 -7.27 -18.78
N ALA A 165 -9.47 -6.16 -19.48
CA ALA A 165 -8.37 -6.07 -20.42
C ALA A 165 -7.01 -6.16 -19.69
N PRO A 166 -5.94 -6.58 -20.39
CA PRO A 166 -4.64 -6.77 -19.74
C PRO A 166 -4.04 -5.46 -19.22
N PHE A 167 -3.18 -5.58 -18.20
CA PHE A 167 -2.60 -4.49 -17.44
C PHE A 167 -1.17 -4.17 -17.86
N ASP A 168 -0.80 -2.90 -17.79
CA ASP A 168 0.58 -2.46 -17.93
C ASP A 168 1.38 -2.74 -16.67
N ARG A 169 0.73 -2.65 -15.50
CA ARG A 169 1.34 -2.88 -14.19
C ARG A 169 0.42 -3.71 -13.30
N ILE A 170 0.96 -4.74 -12.66
CA ILE A 170 0.30 -5.46 -11.57
C ILE A 170 1.13 -5.25 -10.31
N VAL A 171 0.52 -4.76 -9.23
CA VAL A 171 1.22 -4.38 -7.99
C VAL A 171 0.69 -5.21 -6.83
N TRP A 172 1.59 -5.82 -6.07
CA TRP A 172 1.24 -6.47 -4.80
C TRP A 172 2.22 -6.10 -3.69
N ASN A 173 1.70 -5.41 -2.67
CA ASN A 173 2.50 -4.94 -1.55
C ASN A 173 2.40 -5.91 -0.37
N PHE A 174 3.54 -6.45 0.06
CA PHE A 174 3.68 -7.35 1.20
C PHE A 174 2.79 -8.61 1.12
N PRO A 175 2.91 -9.42 0.06
CA PRO A 175 2.20 -10.69 -0.06
C PRO A 175 2.43 -11.58 1.16
N CYS A 176 1.36 -12.18 1.67
CA CYS A 176 1.42 -13.13 2.77
C CYS A 176 0.15 -13.98 2.79
N VAL A 177 0.27 -15.25 3.17
CA VAL A 177 -0.89 -16.06 3.53
C VAL A 177 -1.51 -15.55 4.82
N ALA A 178 -2.82 -15.78 5.00
CA ALA A 178 -3.45 -15.56 6.29
C ALA A 178 -2.78 -16.47 7.33
N VAL A 179 -2.36 -15.90 8.47
CA VAL A 179 -1.88 -16.69 9.60
C VAL A 179 -3.09 -17.41 10.18
N ALA A 180 -3.07 -18.74 10.22
CA ALA A 180 -4.13 -19.53 10.85
C ALA A 180 -4.28 -19.08 12.32
N SER A 181 -5.44 -18.54 12.66
CA SER A 181 -5.76 -17.97 13.97
C SER A 181 -5.86 -18.99 15.10
N ASP A 182 -5.73 -20.29 14.80
CA ASP A 182 -6.03 -21.38 15.72
C ASP A 182 -4.85 -21.78 16.62
N ALA A 183 -3.67 -21.21 16.38
CA ALA A 183 -2.54 -21.39 17.27
C ALA A 183 -2.59 -20.30 18.36
N ASP A 184 -3.00 -20.71 19.56
CA ASP A 184 -2.97 -19.94 20.81
C ASP A 184 -1.74 -19.01 20.80
N PRO A 185 -1.91 -17.69 20.92
CA PRO A 185 -0.77 -16.79 20.99
C PRO A 185 -0.07 -17.05 22.32
N GLU A 186 0.98 -17.87 22.30
CA GLU A 186 1.93 -17.89 23.41
C GLU A 186 2.46 -16.46 23.59
N GLU A 187 1.93 -15.81 24.63
CA GLU A 187 2.12 -14.41 24.95
C GLU A 187 3.63 -14.14 25.09
N GLY A 188 4.22 -13.45 24.11
CA GLY A 188 5.62 -13.06 24.14
C GLY A 188 6.53 -13.74 23.12
N THR A 189 6.03 -14.70 22.32
CA THR A 189 6.75 -15.08 21.10
C THR A 189 6.43 -14.06 20.02
N ASN A 190 7.44 -13.31 19.59
CA ASN A 190 7.36 -12.53 18.36
C ASN A 190 7.27 -13.55 17.20
N ARG A 191 6.08 -14.12 16.99
CA ARG A 191 5.78 -14.95 15.82
C ARG A 191 5.89 -14.01 14.64
N ASP A 192 7.09 -13.93 14.07
CA ASP A 192 7.29 -13.47 12.71
C ASP A 192 6.56 -14.51 11.85
N GLY A 193 5.22 -14.36 11.75
CA GLY A 193 4.22 -15.30 11.19
C GLY A 193 4.35 -15.53 9.69
N GLN A 194 5.58 -15.45 9.20
CA GLN A 194 6.01 -15.56 7.82
C GLN A 194 7.14 -16.59 7.67
N LEU A 195 7.88 -16.91 8.73
CA LEU A 195 8.89 -17.98 8.71
C LEU A 195 8.26 -19.37 8.76
N THR A 196 7.32 -19.60 9.69
CA THR A 196 6.58 -20.87 9.78
C THR A 196 5.83 -21.15 8.48
N GLU A 197 5.28 -20.10 7.88
CA GLU A 197 4.50 -20.19 6.64
C GLU A 197 5.32 -19.95 5.37
N LEU A 198 6.65 -20.02 5.45
CA LEU A 198 7.53 -19.68 4.32
C LEU A 198 7.19 -20.52 3.08
N ALA A 199 6.95 -21.82 3.23
CA ALA A 199 6.61 -22.70 2.11
C ALA A 199 5.29 -22.28 1.45
N SER A 200 4.25 -22.02 2.25
CA SER A 200 2.94 -21.58 1.78
C SER A 200 3.01 -20.20 1.10
N ASN A 201 3.79 -19.28 1.67
CA ASN A 201 4.05 -17.97 1.08
C ASN A 201 4.75 -18.04 -0.28
N LYS A 202 5.73 -18.94 -0.42
CA LYS A 202 6.40 -19.17 -1.71
C LYS A 202 5.47 -19.79 -2.74
N ALA A 203 4.63 -20.74 -2.33
CA ALA A 203 3.63 -21.36 -3.20
C ALA A 203 2.61 -20.32 -3.70
N LEU A 204 2.14 -19.45 -2.80
CA LEU A 204 1.25 -18.34 -3.14
C LEU A 204 1.88 -17.39 -4.17
N LEU A 205 3.14 -17.00 -3.97
CA LEU A 205 3.86 -16.18 -4.95
C LEU A 205 4.02 -16.86 -6.31
N SER A 206 4.31 -18.16 -6.33
CA SER A 206 4.44 -18.93 -7.57
C SER A 206 3.12 -18.97 -8.35
N ALA A 207 2.00 -19.19 -7.64
CA ALA A 207 0.67 -19.14 -8.25
C ALA A 207 0.34 -17.74 -8.77
N PHE A 208 0.59 -16.71 -7.97
CA PHE A 208 0.38 -15.32 -8.36
C PHE A 208 1.16 -14.89 -9.61
N PHE A 209 2.46 -15.19 -9.68
CA PHE A 209 3.26 -14.85 -10.87
C PHE A 209 2.76 -15.60 -12.11
N THR A 210 2.29 -16.85 -11.93
CA THR A 210 1.66 -17.62 -13.01
C THR A 210 0.38 -16.95 -13.49
N ALA A 211 -0.50 -16.55 -12.56
CA ALA A 211 -1.76 -15.85 -12.87
C ALA A 211 -1.52 -14.49 -13.55
N CYS A 212 -0.50 -13.75 -13.13
CA CYS A 212 -0.15 -12.45 -13.71
C CYS A 212 0.10 -12.53 -15.23
N LYS A 213 0.68 -13.63 -15.73
CA LYS A 213 1.03 -13.74 -17.16
C LYS A 213 -0.16 -13.65 -18.09
N ALA A 214 -1.31 -14.18 -17.69
CA ALA A 214 -2.54 -14.07 -18.49
C ALA A 214 -3.18 -12.68 -18.41
N ARG A 215 -2.72 -11.83 -17.47
CA ARG A 215 -3.29 -10.52 -17.17
C ARG A 215 -2.37 -9.37 -17.57
N LEU A 216 -1.14 -9.62 -18.00
CA LEU A 216 -0.22 -8.57 -18.45
C LEU A 216 -0.37 -8.29 -19.94
N ARG A 217 -0.21 -7.02 -20.31
CA ARG A 217 0.07 -6.63 -21.69
C ARG A 217 1.49 -7.06 -22.09
N ASP A 218 1.75 -7.08 -23.40
CA ASP A 218 3.11 -7.21 -23.91
C ASP A 218 4.00 -6.10 -23.34
N GLY A 219 5.09 -6.49 -22.67
CA GLY A 219 5.99 -5.56 -21.98
C GLY A 219 5.47 -5.03 -20.63
N GLY A 220 4.35 -5.56 -20.12
CA GLY A 220 3.83 -5.28 -18.79
C GLY A 220 4.76 -5.77 -17.68
N GLU A 221 4.60 -5.20 -16.49
CA GLU A 221 5.48 -5.48 -15.34
C GLU A 221 4.69 -5.87 -14.08
N VAL A 222 5.23 -6.82 -13.32
CA VAL A 222 4.76 -7.15 -11.98
C VAL A 222 5.67 -6.48 -10.95
N HIS A 223 5.08 -5.75 -10.01
CA HIS A 223 5.77 -5.01 -8.96
C HIS A 223 5.38 -5.60 -7.60
N VAL A 224 6.33 -6.31 -6.98
CA VAL A 224 6.14 -6.87 -5.63
C VAL A 224 6.99 -6.10 -4.64
N SER A 225 6.36 -5.51 -3.64
CA SER A 225 7.07 -4.87 -2.52
C SER A 225 7.21 -5.84 -1.36
N HIS A 226 8.44 -6.09 -0.91
CA HIS A 226 8.69 -6.96 0.24
C HIS A 226 9.88 -6.49 1.08
N LYS A 227 9.95 -6.98 2.31
CA LYS A 227 11.13 -6.79 3.17
C LYS A 227 12.31 -7.60 2.60
N THR A 228 13.49 -6.96 2.56
CA THR A 228 14.72 -7.55 1.99
C THR A 228 15.72 -8.04 3.05
N LYS A 229 15.47 -7.79 4.34
CA LYS A 229 16.31 -8.28 5.43
C LYS A 229 15.84 -9.66 5.88
N ALA A 230 16.76 -10.46 6.41
CA ALA A 230 16.41 -11.71 7.08
C ALA A 230 15.34 -11.47 8.17
N PRO A 231 14.37 -12.38 8.34
CA PRO A 231 14.22 -13.64 7.61
C PRO A 231 13.51 -13.56 6.24
N PHE A 232 13.02 -12.38 5.86
CA PHE A 232 12.18 -12.19 4.67
C PHE A 232 12.94 -12.35 3.35
N SER A 233 14.25 -12.12 3.35
CA SER A 233 15.12 -12.43 2.20
C SER A 233 15.08 -13.89 1.77
N PHE A 234 14.71 -14.82 2.66
CA PHE A 234 14.66 -16.26 2.35
C PHE A 234 13.51 -16.64 1.41
N TRP A 235 12.62 -15.69 1.11
CA TRP A 235 11.53 -15.87 0.18
C TRP A 235 12.03 -16.09 -1.25
N ASN A 236 13.16 -15.51 -1.63
CA ASN A 236 13.75 -15.68 -2.98
C ASN A 236 12.74 -15.33 -4.08
N ILE A 237 12.08 -14.17 -3.92
CA ILE A 237 10.99 -13.72 -4.79
C ILE A 237 11.42 -13.65 -6.26
N PRO A 238 12.61 -13.10 -6.63
CA PRO A 238 13.07 -13.07 -8.01
C PRO A 238 13.10 -14.46 -8.66
N GLU A 239 13.63 -15.46 -7.97
CA GLU A 239 13.77 -16.83 -8.49
C GLU A 239 12.41 -17.54 -8.61
N ILE A 240 11.45 -17.21 -7.76
CA ILE A 240 10.07 -17.70 -7.92
C ILE A 240 9.43 -17.07 -9.16
N ALA A 241 9.68 -15.78 -9.43
CA ALA A 241 9.18 -15.11 -10.62
C ALA A 241 9.82 -15.67 -11.91
N GLU A 242 11.12 -15.97 -11.88
CA GLU A 242 11.82 -16.65 -12.97
C GLU A 242 11.20 -18.01 -13.30
N GLY A 243 10.79 -18.77 -12.28
CA GLY A 243 10.06 -20.04 -12.45
C GLY A 243 8.74 -19.89 -13.21
N ALA A 244 8.14 -18.69 -13.25
CA ALA A 244 6.98 -18.38 -14.05
C ALA A 244 7.32 -17.84 -15.46
N ASN A 245 8.60 -17.72 -15.83
CA ASN A 245 9.11 -17.02 -17.02
C ASN A 245 8.90 -15.50 -16.97
N LEU A 246 9.05 -14.88 -15.81
CA LEU A 246 9.20 -13.43 -15.67
C LEU A 246 10.68 -13.11 -15.42
N SER A 247 11.20 -12.07 -16.08
CA SER A 247 12.59 -11.62 -15.87
C SER A 247 12.64 -10.41 -14.94
N GLU A 248 13.61 -10.38 -14.03
CA GLU A 248 13.91 -9.20 -13.21
C GLU A 248 14.46 -8.04 -14.07
N LYS A 249 14.14 -6.80 -13.69
CA LYS A 249 14.53 -5.56 -14.39
C LYS A 249 15.31 -4.61 -13.49
#